data_AF-A0A2A2DBN6-F1
#
_entry.id   AF-A0A2A2DBN6-F1
#
_cell.length_a   1.000
_cell.length_b   1.000
_cell.length_c   1.000
_cell.angle_alpha   90.00
_cell.angle_beta   90.00
_cell.angle_gamma   90.00
#
_symmetry.space_group_name_H-M   'P 1'
#
loop_
_entity.id
_entity.type
_entity.pdbx_description
1 polymer ?
#
loop_
_entity_poly.entity_id
_entity_poly.type
_entity_poly.pdbx_seq_one_letter_code
_entity_poly.pdbx_strand_id
1 'polypeptide(L)'
;PAPLKPLRPRAAARATPDGGLAVRLPRAGLAGDHLTLVAQLRGTDGTAPGERVELPLHRPASGKGPYTAGLDRAATPLAEGRWDFYVERADDHTRARVRSTLVEQARLLNLTLAADASRVTAWVPYTTAAGSLTLRTWHRPAHAELDAIHVGADSLTVAATLHGAAGPLPAHAPVTLVAVSPLDSAYDIELPAAVQDAHRVRAALPYPLLLGRRGTARDIWPLRLRLAPGGPLVPLGRLAGDSVDRKRTDVHPARTLEHAIRGPVAVRPVFDPENDLTLDVRDVTQATM
;
A
#
# COMPACT_ATOMS: atom_id res chain seq x y z
N PRO A 1 36.30 -13.43 27.18
CA PRO A 1 35.73 -13.93 25.90
C PRO A 1 36.30 -13.14 24.73
N ALA A 2 36.67 -13.80 23.62
CA ALA A 2 37.11 -13.08 22.41
C ALA A 2 35.95 -12.24 21.84
N PRO A 3 36.21 -11.04 21.29
CA PRO A 3 35.15 -10.19 20.76
C PRO A 3 34.43 -10.88 19.59
N LEU A 4 33.10 -10.84 19.61
CA LEU A 4 32.28 -11.42 18.55
C LEU A 4 32.44 -10.61 17.26
N LYS A 5 32.39 -11.31 16.12
CA LYS A 5 32.43 -10.65 14.81
C LYS A 5 31.19 -9.77 14.60
N PRO A 6 31.32 -8.65 13.86
CA PRO A 6 30.18 -7.81 13.51
C PRO A 6 29.08 -8.58 12.77
N LEU A 7 27.83 -8.25 13.05
CA LEU A 7 26.69 -8.81 12.33
C LEU A 7 26.62 -8.26 10.90
N ARG A 8 26.48 -9.15 9.92
CA ARG A 8 26.22 -8.81 8.51
C ARG A 8 25.05 -9.66 7.99
N PRO A 9 23.85 -9.51 8.57
CA PRO A 9 22.73 -10.39 8.30
C PRO A 9 22.24 -10.22 6.86
N ARG A 10 22.02 -11.35 6.21
CA ARG A 10 21.43 -11.47 4.88
C ARG A 10 20.24 -12.42 4.95
N ALA A 11 19.19 -12.13 4.20
CA ALA A 11 18.01 -12.98 4.18
C ALA A 11 17.43 -13.12 2.77
N ALA A 12 16.95 -14.32 2.47
CA ALA A 12 15.93 -14.52 1.47
C ALA A 12 14.57 -14.52 2.15
N ALA A 13 13.59 -13.87 1.56
CA ALA A 13 12.23 -13.82 2.08
C ALA A 13 11.23 -14.21 0.99
N ARG A 14 10.08 -14.73 1.40
CA ARG A 14 8.98 -15.01 0.49
C ARG A 14 7.63 -14.79 1.14
N ALA A 15 6.67 -14.32 0.35
CA ALA A 15 5.28 -14.32 0.74
C ALA A 15 4.77 -15.76 0.92
N THR A 16 4.05 -16.02 2.00
CA THR A 16 3.38 -17.31 2.23
C THR A 16 2.01 -17.32 1.52
N PRO A 17 1.39 -18.49 1.30
CA PRO A 17 0.09 -18.58 0.61
C PRO A 17 -1.04 -17.78 1.28
N ASP A 18 -0.94 -17.56 2.58
CA ASP A 18 -1.86 -16.80 3.44
C ASP A 18 -1.49 -15.30 3.56
N GLY A 19 -0.46 -14.84 2.85
CA GLY A 19 -0.01 -13.44 2.83
C GLY A 19 0.90 -13.03 3.98
N GLY A 20 1.36 -13.97 4.79
CA GLY A 20 2.44 -13.79 5.75
C GLY A 20 3.83 -13.77 5.08
N LEU A 21 4.87 -13.89 5.90
CA LEU A 21 6.26 -13.82 5.46
C LEU A 21 7.07 -14.99 6.02
N ALA A 22 7.76 -15.72 5.14
CA ALA A 22 8.77 -16.69 5.53
C ALA A 22 10.17 -16.13 5.22
N VAL A 23 11.05 -16.12 6.21
CA VAL A 23 12.41 -15.58 6.13
C VAL A 23 13.43 -16.69 6.36
N ARG A 24 14.45 -16.75 5.50
CA ARG A 24 15.60 -17.66 5.62
C ARG A 24 16.88 -16.85 5.76
N LEU A 25 17.58 -17.03 6.87
CA LEU A 25 18.85 -16.35 7.17
C LEU A 25 20.02 -17.33 7.13
N PRO A 26 20.90 -17.28 6.12
CA PRO A 26 22.17 -18.00 6.14
C PRO A 26 22.99 -17.65 7.39
N ARG A 27 23.70 -18.64 7.95
CA ARG A 27 24.55 -18.43 9.14
C ARG A 27 25.75 -17.53 8.87
N ALA A 28 26.17 -17.41 7.61
CA ALA A 28 27.28 -16.54 7.23
C ALA A 28 26.97 -15.07 7.60
N GLY A 29 27.86 -14.44 8.36
CA GLY A 29 27.65 -13.08 8.87
C GLY A 29 26.83 -13.00 10.17
N LEU A 30 26.46 -14.15 10.75
CA LEU A 30 25.80 -14.25 12.05
C LEU A 30 26.75 -14.92 13.04
N ALA A 31 27.29 -14.16 13.98
CA ALA A 31 28.12 -14.66 15.08
C ALA A 31 27.37 -14.50 16.40
N GLY A 32 27.59 -15.39 17.36
CA GLY A 32 26.84 -15.46 18.62
C GLY A 32 25.77 -16.55 18.60
N ASP A 33 25.23 -16.86 19.77
CA ASP A 33 24.27 -17.95 19.97
C ASP A 33 22.84 -17.47 20.23
N HIS A 34 22.70 -16.24 20.74
CA HIS A 34 21.44 -15.63 21.15
C HIS A 34 21.02 -14.55 20.14
N LEU A 35 20.46 -15.00 19.02
CA LEU A 35 20.03 -14.14 17.92
C LEU A 35 18.51 -14.11 17.80
N THR A 36 17.96 -12.92 17.62
CA THR A 36 16.53 -12.70 17.36
C THR A 36 16.38 -11.91 16.06
N LEU A 37 15.43 -12.31 15.21
CA LEU A 37 15.01 -11.47 14.10
C LEU A 37 13.92 -10.54 14.60
N VAL A 38 14.05 -9.25 14.32
CA VAL A 38 13.10 -8.23 14.78
C VAL A 38 12.58 -7.47 13.58
N ALA A 39 11.26 -7.30 13.48
CA ALA A 39 10.64 -6.33 12.60
C ALA A 39 10.24 -5.12 13.43
N GLN A 40 10.58 -3.90 12.99
CA GLN A 40 10.20 -2.66 13.65
C GLN A 40 9.61 -1.67 12.65
N LEU A 41 8.52 -1.01 13.04
CA LEU A 41 7.92 0.06 12.27
C LEU A 41 8.91 1.22 12.11
N ARG A 42 9.11 1.65 10.87
CA ARG A 42 10.06 2.71 10.55
C ARG A 42 9.57 4.04 11.11
N GLY A 43 10.49 4.77 11.73
CA GLY A 43 10.22 6.10 12.29
C GLY A 43 9.74 6.07 13.73
N THR A 44 9.60 4.90 14.34
CA THR A 44 9.27 4.75 15.76
C THR A 44 10.43 4.11 16.53
N ASP A 45 10.40 4.19 17.85
CA ASP A 45 11.36 3.50 18.72
C ASP A 45 10.97 2.04 18.99
N GLY A 46 9.79 1.61 18.52
CA GLY A 46 9.28 0.25 18.66
C GLY A 46 8.76 -0.07 20.06
N THR A 47 8.45 0.93 20.88
CA THR A 47 7.97 0.75 22.25
C THR A 47 6.45 0.59 22.34
N ALA A 48 5.69 1.14 21.38
CA ALA A 48 4.24 1.02 21.40
C ALA A 48 3.76 -0.36 20.88
N PRO A 49 2.59 -0.83 21.36
CA PRO A 49 2.01 -2.08 20.87
C PRO A 49 1.84 -2.09 19.35
N GLY A 50 2.29 -3.16 18.69
CA GLY A 50 2.14 -3.30 17.24
C GLY A 50 3.12 -2.45 16.42
N GLU A 51 4.20 -1.95 17.02
CA GLU A 51 5.31 -1.26 16.32
C GLU A 51 6.63 -2.06 16.30
N ARG A 52 6.72 -3.14 17.08
CA ARG A 52 7.87 -4.06 17.10
C ARG A 52 7.37 -5.49 17.26
N VAL A 53 7.96 -6.40 16.49
CA VAL A 53 7.68 -7.84 16.57
C VAL A 53 8.99 -8.60 16.61
N GLU A 54 9.12 -9.48 17.59
CA GLU A 54 10.21 -10.44 17.66
C GLU A 54 9.81 -11.74 16.97
N LEU A 55 10.69 -12.22 16.11
CA LEU A 55 10.51 -13.42 15.30
C LEU A 55 11.57 -14.43 15.73
N PRO A 56 11.17 -15.49 16.46
CA PRO A 56 12.08 -16.55 16.87
C PRO A 56 12.82 -17.14 15.66
N LEU A 57 14.14 -17.22 15.77
CA LEU A 57 14.97 -17.88 14.76
C LEU A 57 15.05 -19.38 15.05
N HIS A 58 14.38 -20.16 14.23
CA HIS A 58 14.43 -21.62 14.32
C HIS A 58 15.71 -22.15 13.65
N ARG A 59 16.41 -23.04 14.35
CA ARG A 59 17.54 -23.81 13.81
C ARG A 59 17.01 -25.00 13.01
N PRO A 60 17.67 -25.39 11.91
CA PRO A 60 17.33 -26.65 11.24
C PRO A 60 17.60 -27.83 12.17
N ALA A 61 16.76 -28.87 12.09
CA ALA A 61 16.82 -30.04 12.96
C ALA A 61 18.18 -30.78 12.88
N SER A 62 18.85 -30.72 11.73
CA SER A 62 20.19 -31.28 11.55
C SER A 62 21.05 -30.39 10.64
N GLY A 63 22.36 -30.40 10.91
CA GLY A 63 23.36 -29.77 10.03
C GLY A 63 23.49 -28.26 10.16
N LYS A 64 24.13 -27.66 9.16
CA LYS A 64 24.54 -26.23 9.14
C LYS A 64 23.63 -25.33 8.30
N GLY A 65 22.39 -25.74 8.09
CA GLY A 65 21.41 -24.99 7.30
C GLY A 65 21.07 -23.60 7.87
N PRO A 66 20.39 -22.75 7.07
CA PRO A 66 20.01 -21.40 7.49
C PRO A 66 19.03 -21.43 8.67
N TYR A 67 19.01 -20.35 9.45
CA TYR A 67 17.91 -20.09 10.37
C TYR A 67 16.64 -19.76 9.59
N THR A 68 15.49 -20.05 10.17
CA THR A 68 14.18 -19.71 9.60
C THR A 68 13.32 -18.97 10.59
N ALA A 69 12.56 -18.00 10.10
CA ALA A 69 11.52 -17.32 10.86
C ALA A 69 10.25 -17.21 10.00
N GLY A 70 9.09 -17.31 10.65
CA GLY A 70 7.79 -17.08 10.03
C GLY A 70 7.10 -15.92 10.73
N LEU A 71 6.40 -15.10 9.96
CA LEU A 71 5.51 -14.05 10.44
C LEU A 71 4.14 -14.31 9.83
N ASP A 72 3.22 -14.79 10.67
CA ASP A 72 1.84 -15.08 10.31
C ASP A 72 1.02 -13.79 10.30
N ARG A 73 0.35 -13.52 9.18
CA ARG A 73 -0.48 -12.33 8.98
C ARG A 73 -1.75 -12.34 9.82
N ALA A 74 -2.37 -13.49 10.02
CA ALA A 74 -3.61 -13.61 10.79
C ALA A 74 -3.34 -13.48 12.30
N ALA A 75 -2.21 -14.02 12.77
CA ALA A 75 -1.86 -14.01 14.19
C ALA A 75 -1.13 -12.74 14.64
N THR A 76 -0.58 -11.95 13.72
CA THR A 76 0.28 -10.80 14.08
C THR A 76 -0.30 -9.48 13.59
N PRO A 77 -0.93 -8.67 14.47
CA PRO A 77 -1.36 -7.33 14.09
C PRO A 77 -0.13 -6.44 13.88
N LEU A 78 -0.03 -5.84 12.70
CA LEU A 78 0.99 -4.83 12.39
C LEU A 78 0.29 -3.51 12.05
N ALA A 79 0.75 -2.42 12.65
CA ALA A 79 0.36 -1.07 12.23
C ALA A 79 0.67 -0.84 10.75
N GLU A 80 -0.10 0.04 10.11
CA GLU A 80 0.15 0.47 8.74
C GLU A 80 1.51 1.20 8.65
N GLY A 81 2.36 0.76 7.73
CA GLY A 81 3.61 1.45 7.46
C GLY A 81 4.67 0.58 6.80
N ARG A 82 5.93 0.98 6.97
CA ARG A 82 7.09 0.26 6.46
C ARG A 82 7.84 -0.35 7.63
N TRP A 83 8.06 -1.64 7.58
CA TRP A 83 8.64 -2.44 8.65
C TRP A 83 10.05 -2.90 8.28
N ASP A 84 11.01 -2.49 9.10
CA ASP A 84 12.42 -2.73 8.91
C ASP A 84 12.87 -3.95 9.74
N PHE A 85 13.52 -4.90 9.08
CA PHE A 85 14.07 -6.12 9.69
C PHE A 85 15.50 -5.95 10.20
N TYR A 86 15.75 -6.42 11.42
CA TYR A 86 17.05 -6.39 12.08
C TYR A 86 17.35 -7.77 12.67
N VAL A 87 18.63 -8.11 12.77
CA VAL A 87 19.07 -9.15 13.71
C VAL A 87 19.62 -8.44 14.93
N GLU A 88 19.09 -8.82 16.09
CA GLU A 88 19.56 -8.41 17.40
C GLU A 88 20.29 -9.59 18.05
N ARG A 89 21.43 -9.29 18.68
CA ARG A 89 22.26 -10.26 19.39
C ARG A 89 22.33 -9.90 20.86
N ALA A 90 21.81 -10.77 21.71
CA ALA A 90 21.78 -10.52 23.14
C ALA A 90 23.17 -10.60 23.78
N ASP A 91 24.10 -11.36 23.18
CA ASP A 91 25.46 -11.58 23.72
C ASP A 91 26.25 -10.27 23.95
N ASP A 92 26.00 -9.24 23.13
CA ASP A 92 26.71 -7.96 23.18
C ASP A 92 25.81 -6.75 22.81
N HIS A 93 24.49 -6.94 22.84
CA HIS A 93 23.48 -5.95 22.47
C HIS A 93 23.64 -5.34 21.06
N THR A 94 24.33 -6.05 20.16
CA THR A 94 24.51 -5.58 18.78
C THR A 94 23.22 -5.73 17.98
N ARG A 95 22.91 -4.71 17.17
CA ARG A 95 21.81 -4.71 16.22
C ARG A 95 22.31 -4.41 14.82
N ALA A 96 21.85 -5.16 13.82
CA ALA A 96 22.21 -4.92 12.42
C ALA A 96 21.02 -5.07 11.46
N ARG A 97 20.92 -4.16 10.49
CA ARG A 97 19.87 -4.16 9.47
C ARG A 97 20.03 -5.35 8.53
N VAL A 98 18.95 -6.09 8.28
CA VAL A 98 18.94 -7.24 7.37
C VAL A 98 19.01 -6.79 5.91
N ARG A 99 20.05 -7.24 5.20
CA ARG A 99 20.15 -7.10 3.75
C ARG A 99 19.33 -8.18 3.07
N SER A 100 18.60 -7.80 2.02
CA SER A 100 17.88 -8.74 1.19
C SER A 100 18.83 -9.41 0.18
N THR A 101 18.67 -10.71 -0.03
CA THR A 101 19.28 -11.42 -1.17
C THR A 101 18.24 -11.77 -2.23
N LEU A 102 17.01 -12.08 -1.82
CA LEU A 102 15.88 -12.39 -2.68
C LEU A 102 14.59 -12.08 -1.91
N VAL A 103 13.59 -11.49 -2.58
CA VAL A 103 12.23 -11.37 -2.05
C VAL A 103 11.26 -11.90 -3.11
N GLU A 104 10.62 -13.02 -2.82
CA GLU A 104 9.65 -13.66 -3.70
C GLU A 104 8.22 -13.26 -3.30
N GLN A 105 7.46 -12.71 -4.24
CA GLN A 105 6.14 -12.14 -3.99
C GLN A 105 5.03 -12.76 -4.85
N ALA A 106 5.34 -13.76 -5.69
CA ALA A 106 4.42 -14.30 -6.70
C ALA A 106 3.13 -14.87 -6.08
N ARG A 107 3.19 -15.32 -4.82
CA ARG A 107 2.00 -15.75 -4.07
C ARG A 107 0.97 -14.62 -3.84
N LEU A 108 1.39 -13.36 -3.86
CA LEU A 108 0.51 -12.21 -3.64
C LEU A 108 -0.32 -11.84 -4.88
N LEU A 109 0.10 -12.23 -6.09
CA LEU A 109 -0.56 -11.85 -7.34
C LEU A 109 -2.04 -12.24 -7.40
N ASN A 110 -2.38 -13.40 -6.83
CA ASN A 110 -3.73 -13.95 -6.82
C ASN A 110 -4.34 -13.97 -5.41
N LEU A 111 -3.67 -13.36 -4.42
CA LEU A 111 -4.16 -13.37 -3.05
C LEU A 111 -5.20 -12.26 -2.89
N THR A 112 -6.40 -12.65 -2.45
CA THR A 112 -7.43 -11.69 -2.08
C THR A 112 -7.02 -10.89 -0.85
N LEU A 113 -7.51 -9.66 -0.74
CA LEU A 113 -7.31 -8.86 0.48
C LEU A 113 -7.80 -9.63 1.70
N ALA A 114 -7.02 -9.58 2.79
CA ALA A 114 -7.51 -10.04 4.07
C ALA A 114 -8.40 -8.95 4.64
N ALA A 115 -9.68 -9.25 4.82
CA ALA A 115 -10.64 -8.32 5.35
C ALA A 115 -11.64 -9.04 6.25
N ASP A 116 -12.07 -8.34 7.30
CA ASP A 116 -13.24 -8.67 8.11
C ASP A 116 -14.10 -7.39 8.25
N ALA A 117 -15.17 -7.42 9.05
CA ALA A 117 -16.05 -6.26 9.21
C ALA A 117 -15.37 -5.03 9.85
N SER A 118 -14.21 -5.19 10.49
CA SER A 118 -13.51 -4.14 11.24
C SER A 118 -12.27 -3.60 10.53
N ARG A 119 -11.66 -4.37 9.62
CA ARG A 119 -10.38 -4.00 9.00
C ARG A 119 -10.13 -4.67 7.66
N VAL A 120 -9.21 -4.06 6.92
CA VAL A 120 -8.61 -4.53 5.68
C VAL A 120 -7.10 -4.48 5.83
N THR A 121 -6.41 -5.58 5.54
CA THR A 121 -4.96 -5.67 5.62
C THR A 121 -4.34 -6.26 4.35
N ALA A 122 -3.20 -5.70 3.97
CA ALA A 122 -2.39 -6.15 2.85
C ALA A 122 -0.91 -6.00 3.20
N TRP A 123 -0.11 -7.01 2.86
CA TRP A 123 1.29 -7.11 3.25
C TRP A 123 2.14 -7.43 2.02
N VAL A 124 3.19 -6.65 1.78
CA VAL A 124 4.09 -6.85 0.64
C VAL A 124 5.55 -6.73 1.11
N PRO A 125 6.29 -7.86 1.19
CA PRO A 125 7.72 -7.82 1.48
C PRO A 125 8.47 -7.31 0.25
N TYR A 126 9.52 -6.51 0.42
CA TYR A 126 10.28 -5.98 -0.72
C TYR A 126 11.73 -5.66 -0.35
N THR A 127 12.54 -5.46 -1.39
CA THR A 127 13.91 -4.97 -1.24
C THR A 127 13.92 -3.45 -1.43
N THR A 128 14.42 -2.71 -0.44
CA THR A 128 14.58 -1.26 -0.57
C THR A 128 15.66 -0.90 -1.59
N ALA A 129 15.70 0.36 -2.05
CA ALA A 129 16.78 0.85 -2.92
C ALA A 129 18.19 0.65 -2.32
N ALA A 130 18.31 0.66 -0.98
CA ALA A 130 19.56 0.38 -0.28
C ALA A 130 19.88 -1.13 -0.15
N GLY A 131 19.04 -2.02 -0.68
CA GLY A 131 19.23 -3.46 -0.65
C GLY A 131 18.84 -4.12 0.69
N SER A 132 17.98 -3.49 1.49
CA SER A 132 17.51 -4.02 2.78
C SER A 132 16.16 -4.71 2.64
N LEU A 133 15.90 -5.73 3.46
CA LEU A 133 14.59 -6.37 3.55
C LEU A 133 13.62 -5.47 4.34
N THR A 134 12.47 -5.17 3.75
CA THR A 134 11.39 -4.40 4.39
C THR A 134 10.04 -5.06 4.09
N LEU A 135 9.05 -4.88 4.97
CA LEU A 135 7.67 -5.25 4.74
C LEU A 135 6.82 -3.97 4.68
N ARG A 136 6.05 -3.76 3.62
CA ARG A 136 5.00 -2.74 3.60
C ARG A 136 3.71 -3.38 4.10
N THR A 137 3.07 -2.76 5.07
CA THR A 137 1.79 -3.20 5.64
C THR A 137 0.77 -2.11 5.44
N TRP A 138 -0.44 -2.46 5.02
CA TRP A 138 -1.62 -1.59 5.09
C TRP A 138 -2.58 -2.16 6.13
N HIS A 139 -3.22 -1.27 6.88
CA HIS A 139 -4.19 -1.62 7.92
C HIS A 139 -5.24 -0.52 8.01
N ARG A 140 -6.37 -0.71 7.33
CA ARG A 140 -7.42 0.30 7.18
C ARG A 140 -8.74 -0.22 7.75
N PRO A 141 -9.57 0.62 8.39
CA PRO A 141 -10.91 0.19 8.84
C PRO A 141 -11.86 -0.06 7.66
N ALA A 142 -11.72 0.71 6.58
CA ALA A 142 -12.54 0.64 5.38
C ALA A 142 -11.67 0.90 4.14
N HIS A 143 -11.93 0.19 3.03
CA HIS A 143 -11.20 0.37 1.78
C HIS A 143 -12.07 0.00 0.58
N ALA A 144 -11.97 0.78 -0.49
CA ALA A 144 -12.54 0.46 -1.79
C ALA A 144 -11.41 0.05 -2.74
N GLU A 145 -11.30 -1.25 -3.01
CA GLU A 145 -10.31 -1.82 -3.91
C GLU A 145 -10.74 -1.63 -5.36
N LEU A 146 -9.91 -1.00 -6.17
CA LEU A 146 -10.19 -0.74 -7.58
C LEU A 146 -10.18 -2.04 -8.40
N ASP A 147 -11.29 -2.31 -9.07
CA ASP A 147 -11.43 -3.38 -10.05
C ASP A 147 -11.03 -2.89 -11.46
N ALA A 148 -11.40 -1.64 -11.79
CA ALA A 148 -11.19 -1.08 -13.12
C ALA A 148 -11.09 0.46 -13.08
N ILE A 149 -10.23 0.98 -13.94
CA ILE A 149 -10.13 2.41 -14.28
C ILE A 149 -10.25 2.52 -15.79
N HIS A 150 -11.22 3.31 -16.26
CA HIS A 150 -11.41 3.60 -17.67
C HIS A 150 -11.27 5.10 -17.93
N VAL A 151 -10.24 5.47 -18.68
CA VAL A 151 -10.00 6.84 -19.16
C VAL A 151 -10.77 7.03 -20.46
N GLY A 152 -11.97 7.59 -20.36
CA GLY A 152 -12.86 7.84 -21.50
C GLY A 152 -12.55 9.15 -22.21
N ALA A 153 -13.38 9.47 -23.22
CA ALA A 153 -13.26 10.74 -23.94
C ALA A 153 -13.64 11.95 -23.06
N ASP A 154 -14.74 11.82 -22.30
CA ASP A 154 -15.39 12.93 -21.58
C ASP A 154 -15.43 12.71 -20.06
N SER A 155 -15.10 11.51 -19.58
CA SER A 155 -15.10 11.19 -18.15
C SER A 155 -14.09 10.09 -17.79
N LEU A 156 -13.67 10.11 -16.53
CA LEU A 156 -13.03 8.97 -15.88
C LEU A 156 -14.10 8.08 -15.27
N THR A 157 -14.10 6.78 -15.57
CA THR A 157 -14.94 5.81 -14.85
C THR A 157 -14.08 4.92 -13.97
N VAL A 158 -14.57 4.64 -12.76
CA VAL A 158 -13.97 3.69 -11.82
C VAL A 158 -15.01 2.66 -11.38
N ALA A 159 -14.55 1.43 -11.18
CA ALA A 159 -15.30 0.38 -10.49
C ALA A 159 -14.47 -0.17 -9.34
N ALA A 160 -15.10 -0.44 -8.21
CA ALA A 160 -14.41 -0.89 -7.00
C ALA A 160 -15.24 -1.85 -6.15
N THR A 161 -14.53 -2.69 -5.42
CA THR A 161 -15.05 -3.63 -4.42
C THR A 161 -14.77 -3.10 -3.00
N LEU A 162 -15.78 -3.11 -2.14
CA LEU A 162 -15.78 -2.55 -0.79
C LEU A 162 -15.38 -3.62 0.23
N HIS A 163 -14.39 -3.29 1.04
CA HIS A 163 -13.83 -4.15 2.09
C HIS A 163 -13.80 -3.45 3.45
N GLY A 164 -13.78 -4.22 4.53
CA GLY A 164 -13.77 -3.67 5.88
C GLY A 164 -15.16 -3.14 6.27
N ALA A 165 -15.16 -2.08 7.05
CA ALA A 165 -16.37 -1.32 7.39
C ALA A 165 -17.00 -0.58 6.19
N ALA A 166 -16.43 -0.71 4.98
CA ALA A 166 -17.00 -0.14 3.76
C ALA A 166 -18.22 -0.92 3.23
N GLY A 167 -18.43 -2.16 3.65
CA GLY A 167 -19.55 -2.96 3.18
C GLY A 167 -19.82 -4.19 4.06
N PRO A 168 -20.92 -4.92 3.82
CA PRO A 168 -21.87 -4.74 2.72
C PRO A 168 -22.74 -3.48 2.85
N LEU A 169 -23.18 -2.94 1.71
CA LEU A 169 -24.12 -1.82 1.62
C LEU A 169 -25.55 -2.31 1.36
N PRO A 170 -26.57 -1.61 1.88
CA PRO A 170 -27.96 -1.80 1.46
C PRO A 170 -28.17 -1.52 -0.03
N ALA A 171 -29.21 -2.14 -0.61
CA ALA A 171 -29.69 -1.76 -1.93
C ALA A 171 -30.03 -0.26 -1.96
N HIS A 172 -29.54 0.46 -2.97
CA HIS A 172 -29.73 1.91 -3.14
C HIS A 172 -29.07 2.81 -2.07
N ALA A 173 -28.03 2.33 -1.37
CA ALA A 173 -27.25 3.19 -0.49
C ALA A 173 -26.75 4.46 -1.23
N PRO A 174 -26.88 5.66 -0.63
CA PRO A 174 -26.46 6.92 -1.25
C PRO A 174 -24.94 7.09 -1.20
N VAL A 175 -24.25 6.35 -2.07
CA VAL A 175 -22.79 6.42 -2.21
C VAL A 175 -22.40 7.59 -3.11
N THR A 176 -21.37 8.32 -2.72
CA THR A 176 -20.83 9.46 -3.45
C THR A 176 -19.35 9.23 -3.77
N LEU A 177 -18.95 9.43 -5.03
CA LEU A 177 -17.55 9.65 -5.41
C LEU A 177 -17.20 11.11 -5.10
N VAL A 178 -16.11 11.30 -4.37
CA VAL A 178 -15.60 12.61 -3.99
C VAL A 178 -14.23 12.80 -4.64
N ALA A 179 -14.09 13.78 -5.52
CA ALA A 179 -12.79 14.28 -5.92
C ALA A 179 -12.42 15.42 -4.96
N VAL A 180 -11.46 15.16 -4.08
CA VAL A 180 -11.05 16.06 -3.01
C VAL A 180 -10.21 17.18 -3.59
N SER A 181 -10.61 18.41 -3.35
CA SER A 181 -9.91 19.60 -3.79
C SER A 181 -8.58 19.75 -3.05
N PRO A 182 -7.49 20.14 -3.73
CA PRO A 182 -6.23 20.44 -3.07
C PRO A 182 -6.24 21.78 -2.31
N LEU A 183 -7.30 22.59 -2.44
CA LEU A 183 -7.42 23.91 -1.82
C LEU A 183 -8.28 23.89 -0.55
N ASP A 184 -9.57 23.61 -0.72
CA ASP A 184 -10.57 23.61 0.35
C ASP A 184 -11.75 22.70 -0.04
N SER A 185 -12.32 22.02 0.96
CA SER A 185 -13.46 21.10 0.81
C SER A 185 -14.72 21.72 0.18
N ALA A 186 -14.91 23.04 0.25
CA ALA A 186 -15.99 23.75 -0.43
C ALA A 186 -15.90 23.65 -1.96
N TYR A 187 -14.74 23.24 -2.49
CA TYR A 187 -14.49 23.01 -3.91
C TYR A 187 -14.42 21.52 -4.28
N ASP A 188 -14.73 20.62 -3.35
CA ASP A 188 -14.85 19.19 -3.66
C ASP A 188 -15.89 18.96 -4.74
N ILE A 189 -15.63 17.97 -5.60
CA ILE A 189 -16.60 17.52 -6.59
C ILE A 189 -17.24 16.24 -6.06
N GLU A 190 -18.53 16.31 -5.82
CA GLU A 190 -19.33 15.19 -5.31
C GLU A 190 -20.27 14.68 -6.39
N LEU A 191 -20.20 13.38 -6.67
CA LEU A 191 -20.98 12.73 -7.72
C LEU A 191 -21.57 11.43 -7.20
N PRO A 192 -22.81 11.06 -7.59
CA PRO A 192 -23.37 9.77 -7.18
C PRO A 192 -22.52 8.61 -7.72
N ALA A 193 -22.31 7.60 -6.89
CA ALA A 193 -21.75 6.33 -7.27
C ALA A 193 -22.86 5.27 -7.24
N ALA A 194 -22.99 4.51 -8.32
CA ALA A 194 -23.98 3.47 -8.44
C ALA A 194 -23.52 2.20 -7.73
N VAL A 195 -24.27 1.79 -6.69
CA VAL A 195 -24.16 0.47 -6.06
C VAL A 195 -24.59 -0.59 -7.08
N GLN A 196 -23.65 -1.46 -7.47
CA GLN A 196 -23.90 -2.56 -8.40
C GLN A 196 -24.41 -3.80 -7.67
N ASP A 197 -23.87 -4.05 -6.47
CA ASP A 197 -24.28 -5.08 -5.53
C ASP A 197 -23.84 -4.67 -4.11
N ALA A 198 -24.03 -5.55 -3.12
CA ALA A 198 -23.73 -5.25 -1.73
C ALA A 198 -22.27 -4.83 -1.47
N HIS A 199 -21.31 -5.20 -2.33
CA HIS A 199 -19.91 -4.86 -2.17
C HIS A 199 -19.33 -4.05 -3.33
N ARG A 200 -20.05 -3.87 -4.44
CA ARG A 200 -19.46 -3.24 -5.63
C ARG A 200 -20.12 -1.92 -5.97
N VAL A 201 -19.28 -0.97 -6.35
CA VAL A 201 -19.71 0.38 -6.75
C VAL A 201 -19.06 0.78 -8.06
N ARG A 202 -19.75 1.63 -8.81
CA ARG A 202 -19.24 2.24 -10.04
C ARG A 202 -19.53 3.72 -10.04
N ALA A 203 -18.55 4.54 -10.40
CA ALA A 203 -18.72 5.98 -10.47
C ALA A 203 -18.05 6.54 -11.73
N ALA A 204 -18.52 7.70 -12.17
CA ALA A 204 -17.93 8.44 -13.27
C ALA A 204 -17.70 9.89 -12.84
N LEU A 205 -16.53 10.42 -13.16
CA LEU A 205 -16.14 11.82 -12.98
C LEU A 205 -16.05 12.49 -14.36
N PRO A 206 -17.05 13.31 -14.75
CA PRO A 206 -16.99 14.12 -15.95
C PRO A 206 -15.83 15.12 -15.87
N TYR A 207 -14.99 15.15 -16.90
CA TYR A 207 -13.86 16.08 -16.92
C TYR A 207 -14.24 17.56 -16.90
N PRO A 208 -15.35 18.02 -17.53
CA PRO A 208 -15.74 19.42 -17.46
C PRO A 208 -15.93 19.95 -16.03
N LEU A 209 -16.42 19.11 -15.11
CA LEU A 209 -16.55 19.48 -13.69
C LEU A 209 -15.18 19.67 -13.03
N LEU A 210 -14.24 18.77 -13.33
CA LEU A 210 -12.86 18.85 -12.83
C LEU A 210 -12.15 20.11 -13.35
N LEU A 211 -12.28 20.40 -14.65
CA LEU A 211 -11.68 21.58 -15.28
C LEU A 211 -12.27 22.88 -14.70
N GLY A 212 -13.58 22.93 -14.46
CA GLY A 212 -14.24 24.11 -13.88
C GLY A 212 -13.86 24.44 -12.44
N ARG A 213 -13.27 23.50 -11.70
CA ARG A 213 -12.87 23.67 -10.29
C ARG A 213 -11.35 23.83 -10.08
N ARG A 214 -10.56 23.58 -11.11
CA ARG A 214 -9.10 23.61 -11.04
C ARG A 214 -8.58 25.05 -10.91
N GLY A 215 -7.55 25.23 -10.09
CA GLY A 215 -7.06 26.55 -9.69
C GLY A 215 -5.63 26.87 -10.13
N THR A 216 -4.81 25.88 -10.45
CA THR A 216 -3.36 26.09 -10.67
C THR A 216 -2.85 25.42 -11.95
N ALA A 217 -1.56 25.59 -12.25
CA ALA A 217 -0.91 24.90 -13.37
C ALA A 217 -0.82 23.37 -13.15
N ARG A 218 -0.86 22.91 -11.89
CA ARG A 218 -0.87 21.49 -11.53
C ARG A 218 -1.66 21.25 -10.24
N ASP A 219 -2.72 20.48 -10.35
CA ASP A 219 -3.58 20.10 -9.22
C ASP A 219 -3.57 18.57 -9.07
N ILE A 220 -3.49 18.09 -7.83
CA ILE A 220 -3.64 16.68 -7.49
C ILE A 220 -4.97 16.51 -6.76
N TRP A 221 -5.85 15.66 -7.29
CA TRP A 221 -7.18 15.43 -6.74
C TRP A 221 -7.31 13.99 -6.24
N PRO A 222 -7.19 13.72 -4.94
CA PRO A 222 -7.50 12.41 -4.38
C PRO A 222 -8.95 12.01 -4.68
N LEU A 223 -9.15 10.79 -5.14
CA LEU A 223 -10.49 10.23 -5.32
C LEU A 223 -10.83 9.35 -4.11
N ARG A 224 -11.99 9.60 -3.51
CA ARG A 224 -12.49 8.93 -2.32
C ARG A 224 -13.95 8.55 -2.51
N LEU A 225 -14.44 7.62 -1.69
CA LEU A 225 -15.87 7.34 -1.61
C LEU A 225 -16.43 7.83 -0.29
N ARG A 226 -17.66 8.33 -0.30
CA ARG A 226 -18.46 8.55 0.90
C ARG A 226 -19.67 7.61 0.83
N LEU A 227 -19.83 6.77 1.85
CA LEU A 227 -20.81 5.68 1.82
C LEU A 227 -22.18 6.05 2.41
N ALA A 228 -22.24 7.18 3.12
CA ALA A 228 -23.46 7.76 3.66
C ALA A 228 -23.31 9.29 3.77
N PRO A 229 -24.40 10.07 3.72
CA PRO A 229 -24.33 11.54 3.84
C PRO A 229 -23.61 11.96 5.11
N GLY A 230 -22.62 12.86 4.99
CA GLY A 230 -21.80 13.31 6.12
C GLY A 230 -20.83 12.26 6.70
N GLY A 231 -20.79 11.05 6.15
CA GLY A 231 -19.87 9.99 6.58
C GLY A 231 -18.41 10.27 6.22
N PRO A 232 -17.47 9.50 6.82
CA PRO A 232 -16.04 9.62 6.52
C PRO A 232 -15.74 9.23 5.08
N LEU A 233 -14.66 9.80 4.54
CA LEU A 233 -14.12 9.44 3.23
C LEU A 233 -13.37 8.11 3.33
N VAL A 234 -13.82 7.14 2.54
CA VAL A 234 -13.20 5.84 2.36
C VAL A 234 -12.15 5.94 1.24
N PRO A 235 -10.91 5.46 1.49
CA PRO A 235 -9.89 5.38 0.46
C PRO A 235 -10.35 4.53 -0.73
N LEU A 236 -10.16 5.06 -1.94
CA LEU A 236 -10.31 4.33 -3.19
C LEU A 236 -8.91 4.09 -3.75
N GLY A 237 -8.49 2.85 -3.88
CA GLY A 237 -7.10 2.53 -4.19
C GLY A 237 -6.88 1.07 -4.56
N ARG A 238 -5.61 0.65 -4.62
CA ARG A 238 -5.25 -0.73 -4.95
C ARG A 238 -4.21 -1.29 -3.99
N LEU A 239 -4.64 -2.19 -3.12
CA LEU A 239 -3.81 -2.83 -2.11
C LEU A 239 -3.45 -4.28 -2.47
N ALA A 240 -4.28 -4.97 -3.25
CA ALA A 240 -4.03 -6.36 -3.62
C ALA A 240 -2.82 -6.48 -4.56
N GLY A 241 -2.17 -7.65 -4.60
CA GLY A 241 -1.01 -7.92 -5.44
C GLY A 241 0.34 -7.67 -4.75
N ASP A 242 1.41 -7.66 -5.55
CA ASP A 242 2.80 -7.70 -5.11
C ASP A 242 3.56 -6.37 -5.18
N SER A 243 2.90 -5.28 -5.60
CA SER A 243 3.56 -3.99 -5.76
C SER A 243 3.40 -3.10 -4.53
N VAL A 244 4.55 -2.62 -4.02
CA VAL A 244 4.59 -1.62 -2.95
C VAL A 244 4.35 -0.19 -3.43
N ASP A 245 4.54 0.05 -4.73
CA ASP A 245 4.43 1.36 -5.36
C ASP A 245 3.68 1.20 -6.67
N ARG A 246 2.37 1.48 -6.62
CA ARG A 246 1.47 1.36 -7.77
C ARG A 246 1.70 2.45 -8.81
N LYS A 247 2.34 3.57 -8.44
CA LYS A 247 2.53 4.72 -9.32
C LYS A 247 3.30 4.38 -10.59
N ARG A 248 4.23 3.42 -10.50
CA ARG A 248 5.10 3.02 -11.60
C ARG A 248 4.62 1.78 -12.35
N THR A 249 3.80 0.93 -11.70
CA THR A 249 3.33 -0.33 -12.27
C THR A 249 1.96 -0.17 -12.94
N ASP A 250 1.08 0.61 -12.34
CA ASP A 250 -0.31 0.77 -12.74
C ASP A 250 -0.45 2.12 -13.47
N VAL A 251 0.17 2.24 -14.64
CA VAL A 251 0.21 3.47 -15.42
C VAL A 251 -0.99 3.56 -16.37
N HIS A 252 -1.73 4.66 -16.26
CA HIS A 252 -2.86 4.96 -17.14
C HIS A 252 -2.53 6.04 -18.16
N PRO A 253 -3.15 6.02 -19.36
CA PRO A 253 -2.98 7.08 -20.33
C PRO A 253 -3.46 8.42 -19.75
N ALA A 254 -2.81 9.51 -20.16
CA ALA A 254 -3.36 10.84 -19.92
C ALA A 254 -4.43 11.14 -20.96
N ARG A 255 -5.48 11.86 -20.54
CA ARG A 255 -6.44 12.49 -21.44
C ARG A 255 -6.08 13.97 -21.57
N THR A 256 -5.77 14.42 -22.78
CA THR A 256 -5.62 15.85 -23.08
C THR A 256 -6.99 16.45 -23.40
N LEU A 257 -7.29 17.57 -22.77
CA LEU A 257 -8.57 18.29 -22.84
C LEU A 257 -8.29 19.77 -23.00
N GLU A 258 -9.24 20.50 -23.56
CA GLU A 258 -9.13 21.94 -23.71
C GLU A 258 -9.76 22.67 -22.51
N HIS A 259 -8.99 23.50 -21.84
CA HIS A 259 -9.46 24.38 -20.77
C HIS A 259 -9.64 25.80 -21.31
N ALA A 260 -10.82 26.39 -21.12
CA ALA A 260 -11.21 27.68 -21.72
C ALA A 260 -10.21 28.82 -21.48
N ILE A 261 -9.51 28.83 -20.34
CA ILE A 261 -8.55 29.89 -19.96
C ILE A 261 -7.09 29.44 -20.08
N ARG A 262 -6.80 28.13 -19.94
CA ARG A 262 -5.42 27.62 -19.77
C ARG A 262 -4.92 26.86 -21.00
N GLY A 263 -5.78 26.67 -22.01
CA GLY A 263 -5.47 25.86 -23.18
C GLY A 263 -5.41 24.37 -22.84
N PRO A 264 -4.52 23.61 -23.50
CA PRO A 264 -4.44 22.16 -23.32
C PRO A 264 -4.02 21.73 -21.91
N VAL A 265 -4.81 20.83 -21.30
CA VAL A 265 -4.60 20.25 -19.97
C VAL A 265 -4.61 18.73 -20.05
N ALA A 266 -3.63 18.08 -19.44
CA ALA A 266 -3.58 16.64 -19.29
C ALA A 266 -4.16 16.20 -17.94
N VAL A 267 -5.14 15.30 -17.97
CA VAL A 267 -5.71 14.62 -16.80
C VAL A 267 -5.23 13.16 -16.80
N ARG A 268 -4.61 12.71 -15.72
CA ARG A 268 -4.11 11.33 -15.60
C ARG A 268 -4.46 10.72 -14.25
N PRO A 269 -5.07 9.53 -14.22
CA PRO A 269 -5.15 8.73 -13.00
C PRO A 269 -3.77 8.22 -12.60
N VAL A 270 -3.40 8.48 -11.35
CA VAL A 270 -2.13 8.03 -10.77
C VAL A 270 -2.36 7.56 -9.33
N PHE A 271 -1.50 6.65 -8.87
CA PHE A 271 -1.51 6.24 -7.47
C PHE A 271 -0.53 7.08 -6.65
N ASP A 272 -0.95 7.44 -5.43
CA ASP A 272 -0.08 8.07 -4.44
C ASP A 272 0.81 7.01 -3.72
N PRO A 273 1.75 7.42 -2.85
CA PRO A 273 2.62 6.49 -2.11
C PRO A 273 1.87 5.51 -1.18
N GLU A 274 0.62 5.80 -0.86
CA GLU A 274 -0.29 4.99 -0.04
C GLU A 274 -1.09 4.00 -0.90
N ASN A 275 -0.91 4.05 -2.23
CA ASN A 275 -1.63 3.30 -3.26
C ASN A 275 -3.11 3.69 -3.40
N ASP A 276 -3.42 4.94 -3.07
CA ASP A 276 -4.73 5.52 -3.31
C ASP A 276 -4.78 6.23 -4.67
N LEU A 277 -5.95 6.19 -5.30
CA LEU A 277 -6.17 6.79 -6.60
C LEU A 277 -6.30 8.31 -6.47
N THR A 278 -5.52 9.00 -7.28
CA THR A 278 -5.55 10.46 -7.42
C THR A 278 -5.59 10.81 -8.91
N LEU A 279 -6.04 12.02 -9.23
CA LEU A 279 -5.91 12.59 -10.56
C LEU A 279 -4.81 13.65 -10.56
N ASP A 280 -3.77 13.42 -11.35
CA ASP A 280 -2.80 14.44 -11.72
C ASP A 280 -3.36 15.23 -12.90
N VAL A 281 -3.75 16.48 -12.64
CA VAL A 281 -4.23 17.42 -13.64
C VAL A 281 -3.14 18.46 -13.83
N ARG A 282 -2.65 18.65 -15.05
CA ARG A 282 -1.54 19.58 -15.33
C ARG A 282 -1.65 20.24 -16.70
N ASP A 283 -1.19 21.47 -16.80
CA ASP A 283 -1.07 22.15 -18.09
C ASP A 283 -0.10 21.36 -18.99
N VAL A 284 -0.42 21.27 -20.28
CA VAL A 284 0.50 20.71 -21.27
C VAL A 284 1.41 21.83 -21.74
N THR A 285 2.60 21.91 -21.18
CA THR A 285 3.65 22.77 -21.73
C THR A 285 4.10 22.23 -23.09
N GLN A 286 4.20 23.11 -24.10
CA GLN A 286 4.61 22.79 -25.49
C GLN A 286 5.99 22.12 -25.62
N ALA A 287 6.73 21.87 -24.54
CA ALA A 287 8.07 21.26 -24.58
C ALA A 287 8.07 19.72 -24.73
N THR A 288 6.93 19.09 -25.00
CA THR A 288 6.88 17.64 -25.28
C THR A 288 5.80 17.34 -26.31
N MET A 289 6.05 17.78 -27.54
CA MET A 289 5.61 17.06 -28.75
C MET A 289 6.82 16.34 -29.34
#